data_AF-N2BCP6-F1
#
_entry.id   AF-N2BCP6-F1
#
_cell.length_a   1.000
_cell.length_b   1.000
_cell.length_c   1.000
_cell.angle_alpha   90.00
_cell.angle_beta   90.00
_cell.angle_gamma   90.00
#
_symmetry.space_group_name_H-M   'P 1'
#
loop_
_entity.id
_entity.type
_entity.pdbx_description
1 polymer ?
#
loop_
_entity_poly.entity_id
_entity_poly.type
_entity_poly.pdbx_seq_one_letter_code
_entity_poly.pdbx_strand_id
1 'polypeptide(L)'
;MSNICKVKCGDKEISIKIQRPSFKSVEKGYREINALPQEQENEAKDLIYSLLITQNYTQLESLQIADYYKQVAARYVKIGGGAYNQFINDMDKYYNTCALRVSYALNYSTHPINTMDRQVMGRGYQGDDKQTYYLGVFDIIELLKLNWKELTWKQPTYTQVKEKIKCGCSEDFYHNMTSKDENQQFFEELQSIQRKGIVAMIGTSGLRHTTLWNGNDFVDVDFGYYNFLKETNYIVKDLYFWDLIEGE
;
A
#
# COMPACT_ATOMS: atom_id res chain seq x y z
N MET A 1 -4.78 20.26 3.35
CA MET A 1 -4.97 21.05 2.12
C MET A 1 -6.35 20.76 1.57
N SER A 2 -7.00 21.72 0.93
CA SER A 2 -8.29 21.50 0.27
C SER A 2 -8.08 20.64 -0.97
N ASN A 3 -8.80 19.52 -1.11
CA ASN A 3 -8.85 18.70 -2.31
C ASN A 3 -9.70 19.35 -3.42
N ILE A 4 -9.84 20.68 -3.41
CA ILE A 4 -10.64 21.44 -4.36
C ILE A 4 -9.74 22.44 -5.08
N CYS A 5 -9.55 22.25 -6.37
CA CYS A 5 -8.93 23.21 -7.27
C CYS A 5 -10.00 24.15 -7.83
N LYS A 6 -9.86 25.45 -7.59
CA LYS A 6 -10.75 26.47 -8.17
C LYS A 6 -10.11 27.01 -9.44
N VAL A 7 -10.75 26.82 -10.58
CA VAL A 7 -10.31 27.34 -11.87
C VAL A 7 -11.25 28.46 -12.28
N LYS A 8 -10.69 29.63 -12.60
CA LYS A 8 -11.45 30.80 -13.04
C LYS A 8 -11.14 31.12 -14.49
N CYS A 9 -12.18 31.32 -15.30
CA CYS A 9 -12.09 31.79 -16.68
C CYS A 9 -13.08 32.95 -16.87
N GLY A 10 -12.55 34.18 -16.91
CA GLY A 10 -13.37 35.39 -16.84
C GLY A 10 -14.17 35.45 -15.53
N ASP A 11 -15.48 35.63 -15.63
CA ASP A 11 -16.39 35.69 -14.48
C ASP A 11 -16.90 34.31 -14.02
N LYS A 12 -16.47 33.23 -14.67
CA LYS A 12 -16.87 31.86 -14.32
C LYS A 12 -15.81 31.20 -13.45
N GLU A 13 -16.23 30.67 -12.31
CA GLU A 13 -15.40 29.84 -11.43
C GLU A 13 -15.97 28.41 -11.43
N ILE A 14 -15.11 27.42 -11.62
CA ILE A 14 -15.42 26.00 -11.43
C ILE A 14 -14.54 25.44 -10.32
N SER A 15 -15.13 24.59 -9.48
CA SER A 15 -14.42 23.84 -8.45
C SER A 15 -14.25 22.40 -8.92
N ILE A 16 -13.00 21.93 -8.99
CA ILE A 16 -12.63 20.57 -9.37
C ILE A 16 -12.16 19.85 -8.11
N LYS A 17 -12.87 18.79 -7.71
CA LYS A 17 -12.41 17.90 -6.63
C LYS A 17 -11.25 17.06 -7.15
N ILE A 18 -10.05 17.27 -6.61
CA ILE A 18 -8.91 16.39 -6.78
C ILE A 18 -9.27 15.06 -6.11
N GLN A 19 -9.17 13.97 -6.86
CA GLN A 19 -9.60 12.64 -6.38
C GLN A 19 -8.43 11.78 -5.87
N ARG A 20 -7.19 12.22 -6.08
CA ARG A 20 -5.99 11.44 -5.78
C ARG A 20 -4.99 12.21 -4.94
N PRO A 21 -4.35 11.55 -3.97
CA PRO A 21 -3.28 12.16 -3.21
C PRO A 21 -2.04 12.33 -4.06
N SER A 22 -1.18 13.27 -3.64
CA SER A 22 0.13 13.40 -4.24
C SER A 22 1.02 12.25 -3.84
N PHE A 23 1.90 11.81 -4.74
CA PHE A 23 2.86 10.75 -4.44
C PHE A 23 3.67 11.09 -3.18
N LYS A 24 4.15 12.33 -3.05
CA LYS A 24 4.92 12.80 -1.90
C LYS A 24 4.18 12.58 -0.57
N SER A 25 2.88 12.89 -0.54
CA SER A 25 2.08 12.73 0.69
C SER A 25 1.87 11.25 1.06
N VAL A 26 1.64 10.38 0.08
CA VAL A 26 1.50 8.94 0.29
C VAL A 26 2.84 8.32 0.68
N GLU A 27 3.92 8.68 0.00
CA GLU A 27 5.27 8.21 0.29
C GLU A 27 5.70 8.58 1.72
N LYS A 28 5.41 9.80 2.16
CA LYS A 28 5.69 10.22 3.55
C LYS A 28 5.05 9.26 4.55
N GLY A 29 3.75 8.98 4.42
CA GLY A 29 3.05 8.06 5.31
C GLY A 29 3.58 6.62 5.19
N TYR A 30 3.89 6.17 3.97
CA TYR A 30 4.43 4.83 3.72
C TYR A 30 5.81 4.63 4.35
N ARG A 31 6.68 5.64 4.31
CA ARG A 31 8.00 5.61 4.94
C ARG A 31 7.87 5.68 6.46
N GLU A 32 6.98 6.52 6.97
CA GLU A 32 6.73 6.66 8.42
C GLU A 32 6.35 5.33 9.07
N ILE A 33 5.42 4.57 8.48
CA ILE A 33 4.98 3.28 9.03
C ILE A 33 5.99 2.14 8.79
N ASN A 34 6.94 2.31 7.86
CA ASN A 34 7.96 1.30 7.58
C ASN A 34 9.19 1.42 8.48
N ALA A 35 9.58 2.64 8.85
CA ALA A 35 10.74 2.93 9.69
C ALA A 35 10.33 3.51 11.04
N LEU A 36 9.67 2.69 11.86
CA LEU A 36 9.35 3.06 13.24
C LEU A 36 10.63 3.06 14.10
N PRO A 37 10.75 3.97 15.09
CA PRO A 37 11.89 3.98 16.00
C PRO A 37 12.02 2.66 16.78
N GLN A 38 13.26 2.27 17.10
CA GLN A 38 13.54 1.06 17.89
C GLN A 38 12.79 1.04 19.24
N GLU A 39 12.55 2.21 19.83
CA GLU A 39 11.75 2.35 21.04
C GLU A 39 10.33 1.82 20.85
N GLN A 40 9.66 2.17 19.76
CA GLN A 40 8.31 1.68 19.45
C GLN A 40 8.30 0.18 19.14
N GLU A 41 9.36 -0.34 18.52
CA GLU A 41 9.52 -1.79 18.35
C GLU A 41 9.67 -2.53 19.68
N ASN A 42 10.42 -1.95 20.62
CA ASN A 42 10.61 -2.54 21.94
C ASN A 42 9.33 -2.47 22.78
N GLU A 43 8.60 -1.35 22.74
CA GLU A 43 7.29 -1.24 23.38
C GLU A 43 6.30 -2.29 22.83
N ALA A 44 6.26 -2.47 21.51
CA ALA A 44 5.42 -3.48 20.89
C ALA A 44 5.84 -4.91 21.27
N LYS A 45 7.15 -5.18 21.36
CA LYS A 45 7.68 -6.45 21.88
C LYS A 45 7.19 -6.72 23.30
N ASP A 46 7.27 -5.73 24.19
CA ASP A 46 6.86 -5.89 25.60
C ASP A 46 5.35 -6.15 25.73
N LEU A 47 4.53 -5.50 24.88
CA LEU A 47 3.09 -5.74 24.80
C LEU A 47 2.77 -7.18 24.34
N ILE A 48 3.41 -7.65 23.27
CA ILE A 48 3.22 -9.02 22.76
C ILE A 48 3.72 -10.06 23.76
N TYR A 49 4.88 -9.82 24.38
CA TYR A 49 5.39 -10.68 25.44
C TYR A 49 4.38 -10.82 26.58
N SER A 50 3.87 -9.69 27.08
CA SER A 50 2.89 -9.66 28.17
C SER A 50 1.61 -10.40 27.79
N LEU A 51 1.11 -10.20 26.57
CA LEU A 51 -0.05 -10.91 26.05
C LEU A 51 0.16 -12.44 26.05
N LEU A 52 1.30 -12.92 25.54
CA LEU A 52 1.60 -14.35 25.46
C LEU A 52 1.73 -14.99 26.84
N ILE A 53 2.31 -14.28 27.81
CA ILE A 53 2.32 -14.72 29.21
C ILE A 53 0.90 -14.90 29.76
N THR A 54 -0.02 -13.97 29.48
CA THR A 54 -1.43 -14.12 29.90
C THR A 54 -2.16 -15.27 29.21
N GLN A 55 -1.64 -15.72 28.06
CA GLN A 55 -2.13 -16.88 27.32
C GLN A 55 -1.44 -18.19 27.73
N ASN A 56 -0.64 -18.18 28.81
CA ASN A 56 0.08 -19.33 29.37
C ASN A 56 1.22 -19.89 28.50
N TYR A 57 1.78 -19.11 27.59
CA TYR A 57 3.05 -19.46 26.96
C TYR A 57 4.19 -19.39 27.97
N THR A 58 5.26 -20.16 27.77
CA THR A 58 6.45 -20.04 28.62
C THR A 58 7.15 -18.69 28.40
N GLN A 59 7.97 -18.26 29.35
CA GLN A 59 8.76 -17.02 29.22
C GLN A 59 9.68 -17.05 27.99
N LEU A 60 10.28 -18.21 27.70
CA LEU A 60 11.20 -18.35 26.58
C LEU A 60 10.46 -18.27 25.24
N GLU A 61 9.37 -19.01 25.08
CA GLU A 61 8.53 -18.95 23.87
C GLU A 61 7.97 -17.55 23.64
N SER A 62 7.45 -16.92 24.71
CA SER A 62 6.91 -15.56 24.65
C SER A 62 7.96 -14.56 24.17
N LEU A 63 9.20 -14.66 24.67
CA LEU A 63 10.29 -13.78 24.27
C LEU A 63 10.68 -13.99 22.80
N GLN A 64 10.75 -15.25 22.35
CA GLN A 64 11.09 -15.59 20.97
C GLN A 64 10.04 -15.08 19.97
N ILE A 65 8.76 -15.33 20.27
CA ILE A 65 7.65 -14.87 19.42
C ILE A 65 7.59 -13.34 19.41
N ALA A 66 7.68 -12.70 20.58
CA ALA A 66 7.64 -11.24 20.67
C ALA A 66 8.82 -10.58 19.91
N ASP A 67 10.03 -11.14 19.98
CA ASP A 67 11.18 -10.62 19.23
C ASP A 67 11.02 -10.80 17.72
N TYR A 68 10.50 -11.97 17.28
CA TYR A 68 10.21 -12.23 15.87
C TYR A 68 9.18 -11.26 15.29
N TYR A 69 8.13 -10.95 16.06
CA TYR A 69 7.03 -10.09 15.60
C TYR A 69 7.24 -8.60 15.83
N LYS A 70 8.26 -8.16 16.58
CA LYS A 70 8.33 -6.77 17.11
C LYS A 70 8.13 -5.67 16.09
N GLN A 71 8.72 -5.78 14.89
CA GLN A 71 8.61 -4.76 13.84
C GLN A 71 7.20 -4.70 13.25
N VAL A 72 6.60 -5.87 13.03
CA VAL A 72 5.22 -5.99 12.55
C VAL A 72 4.24 -5.51 13.62
N ALA A 73 4.44 -5.95 14.86
CA ALA A 73 3.65 -5.55 16.01
C ALA A 73 3.67 -4.04 16.21
N ALA A 74 4.83 -3.38 16.07
CA ALA A 74 4.95 -1.93 16.19
C ALA A 74 4.02 -1.16 15.24
N ARG A 75 3.85 -1.64 14.00
CA ARG A 75 2.94 -1.02 13.03
C ARG A 75 1.48 -1.12 13.49
N TYR A 76 1.07 -2.27 13.99
CA TYR A 76 -0.28 -2.47 14.51
C TYR A 76 -0.49 -1.72 15.82
N VAL A 77 0.48 -1.69 16.74
CA VAL A 77 0.41 -0.93 17.99
C VAL A 77 0.28 0.57 17.72
N LYS A 78 1.04 1.13 16.79
CA LYS A 78 0.93 2.53 16.38
C LYS A 78 -0.46 2.91 15.87
N ILE A 79 -1.16 1.98 15.21
CA ILE A 79 -2.50 2.19 14.66
C ILE A 79 -3.59 1.91 15.70
N GLY A 80 -3.38 0.90 16.54
CA GLY A 80 -4.32 0.49 17.57
C GLY A 80 -5.65 -0.04 17.03
N GLY A 81 -6.67 0.00 17.88
CA GLY A 81 -8.05 -0.31 17.55
C GLY A 81 -8.29 -1.70 16.94
N GLY A 82 -9.29 -1.77 16.05
CA GLY A 82 -9.70 -2.98 15.36
C GLY A 82 -8.61 -3.60 14.48
N ALA A 83 -7.70 -2.80 13.92
CA ALA A 83 -6.57 -3.32 13.13
C ALA A 83 -5.59 -4.07 14.03
N TYR A 84 -5.23 -3.50 15.19
CA TYR A 84 -4.41 -4.19 16.20
C TYR A 84 -5.09 -5.45 16.71
N ASN A 85 -6.40 -5.39 16.99
CA ASN A 85 -7.17 -6.55 17.45
C ASN A 85 -7.13 -7.73 16.46
N GLN A 86 -7.15 -7.46 15.14
CA GLN A 86 -6.98 -8.54 14.15
C GLN A 86 -5.60 -9.19 14.24
N PHE A 87 -4.54 -8.39 14.38
CA PHE A 87 -3.18 -8.90 14.47
C PHE A 87 -2.96 -9.77 15.71
N ILE A 88 -3.37 -9.31 16.91
CA ILE A 88 -3.15 -10.10 18.13
C ILE A 88 -4.01 -11.38 18.20
N ASN A 89 -5.12 -11.43 17.45
CA ASN A 89 -5.94 -12.64 17.34
C ASN A 89 -5.31 -13.69 16.41
N ASP A 90 -4.51 -13.30 15.42
CA ASP A 90 -3.89 -14.19 14.43
C ASP A 90 -2.63 -13.55 13.83
N MET A 91 -1.53 -13.58 14.59
CA MET A 91 -0.28 -12.89 14.21
C MET A 91 0.31 -13.44 12.91
N ASP A 92 0.23 -14.75 12.68
CA ASP A 92 0.75 -15.41 11.48
C ASP A 92 0.02 -14.92 10.22
N LYS A 93 -1.31 -14.84 10.26
CA LYS A 93 -2.13 -14.36 9.13
C LYS A 93 -1.84 -12.90 8.80
N TYR A 94 -1.59 -12.07 9.81
CA TYR A 94 -1.42 -10.63 9.67
C TYR A 94 0.05 -10.18 9.67
N TYR A 95 0.99 -11.12 9.61
CA TYR A 95 2.44 -10.86 9.53
C TYR A 95 2.81 -9.97 8.33
N ASN A 96 2.23 -10.25 7.16
CA ASN A 96 2.45 -9.42 5.98
C ASN A 96 1.66 -8.12 6.06
N THR A 97 2.37 -7.04 6.34
CA THR A 97 1.79 -5.70 6.52
C THR A 97 1.74 -4.86 5.25
N CYS A 98 1.98 -5.40 4.04
CA CYS A 98 1.98 -4.60 2.81
C CYS A 98 0.70 -3.75 2.62
N ALA A 99 -0.47 -4.37 2.81
CA ALA A 99 -1.76 -3.67 2.67
C ALA A 99 -2.01 -2.67 3.81
N LEU A 100 -1.59 -3.00 5.04
CA LEU A 100 -1.64 -2.08 6.17
C LEU A 100 -0.82 -0.81 5.90
N ARG A 101 0.37 -0.97 5.32
CA ARG A 101 1.28 0.13 5.01
C ARG A 101 0.71 1.07 3.95
N VAL A 102 0.09 0.53 2.90
CA VAL A 102 -0.65 1.35 1.92
C VAL A 102 -1.89 2.01 2.55
N SER A 103 -2.63 1.30 3.41
CA SER A 103 -3.77 1.88 4.12
C SER A 103 -3.36 3.08 4.97
N TYR A 104 -2.30 2.93 5.77
CA TYR A 104 -1.73 4.00 6.58
C TYR A 104 -1.28 5.17 5.69
N ALA A 105 -0.53 4.88 4.62
CA ALA A 105 -0.05 5.89 3.68
C ALA A 105 -1.19 6.72 3.08
N LEU A 106 -2.32 6.10 2.72
CA LEU A 106 -3.50 6.80 2.24
C LEU A 106 -4.15 7.64 3.36
N ASN A 107 -4.34 7.07 4.55
CA ASN A 107 -4.95 7.76 5.70
C ASN A 107 -4.20 9.01 6.15
N TYR A 108 -2.88 9.02 6.00
CA TYR A 108 -2.01 10.14 6.35
C TYR A 108 -1.57 10.97 5.13
N SER A 109 -2.18 10.72 3.97
CA SER A 109 -2.04 11.55 2.77
C SER A 109 -3.04 12.71 2.78
N THR A 110 -3.07 13.47 1.68
CA THR A 110 -4.11 14.48 1.44
C THR A 110 -5.50 13.89 1.18
N HIS A 111 -5.61 12.56 1.01
CA HIS A 111 -6.86 11.85 0.69
C HIS A 111 -7.06 10.60 1.57
N PRO A 112 -7.40 10.78 2.86
CA PRO A 112 -7.65 9.66 3.76
C PRO A 112 -8.75 8.73 3.26
N ILE A 113 -8.66 7.43 3.59
CA ILE A 113 -9.60 6.42 3.10
C ILE A 113 -11.04 6.77 3.44
N ASN A 114 -11.29 7.27 4.65
CA ASN A 114 -12.63 7.67 5.10
C ASN A 114 -13.26 8.83 4.29
N THR A 115 -12.47 9.55 3.49
CA THR A 115 -12.95 10.63 2.61
C THR A 115 -13.25 10.15 1.19
N MET A 116 -12.94 8.89 0.88
CA MET A 116 -13.24 8.27 -0.41
C MET A 116 -14.72 7.92 -0.52
N ASP A 117 -15.28 8.09 -1.73
CA ASP A 117 -16.72 8.00 -1.97
C ASP A 117 -17.28 6.58 -1.76
N ARG A 118 -16.45 5.55 -1.92
CA ARG A 118 -16.83 4.13 -1.79
C ARG A 118 -15.86 3.38 -0.87
N GLN A 119 -16.38 2.44 -0.08
CA GLN A 119 -15.62 1.60 0.85
C GLN A 119 -15.82 0.12 0.52
N VAL A 120 -14.85 -0.73 0.87
CA VAL A 120 -15.00 -2.19 0.77
C VAL A 120 -15.83 -2.68 1.95
N MET A 121 -16.98 -3.29 1.65
CA MET A 121 -17.97 -3.63 2.67
C MET A 121 -17.47 -4.73 3.62
N GLY A 122 -17.49 -4.46 4.93
CA GLY A 122 -17.22 -5.46 5.98
C GLY A 122 -15.77 -5.92 6.09
N ARG A 123 -14.82 -5.23 5.44
CA ARG A 123 -13.41 -5.62 5.36
C ARG A 123 -12.44 -4.60 5.95
N GLY A 124 -12.94 -3.39 6.26
CA GLY A 124 -12.16 -2.33 6.89
C GLY A 124 -12.21 -2.41 8.41
N TYR A 125 -11.07 -2.16 9.05
CA TYR A 125 -10.95 -2.12 10.51
C TYR A 125 -10.60 -0.71 10.97
N GLN A 126 -11.28 -0.21 11.99
CA GLN A 126 -10.99 1.13 12.51
C GLN A 126 -9.77 1.11 13.44
N GLY A 127 -8.80 1.99 13.21
CA GLY A 127 -7.73 2.27 14.17
C GLY A 127 -8.22 3.15 15.32
N ASP A 128 -7.35 3.40 16.30
CA ASP A 128 -7.67 4.31 17.41
C ASP A 128 -7.82 5.76 16.94
N ASP A 129 -7.11 6.10 15.86
CA ASP A 129 -7.21 7.36 15.11
C ASP A 129 -8.52 7.53 14.32
N LYS A 130 -9.44 6.56 14.42
CA LYS A 130 -10.74 6.50 13.74
C LYS A 130 -10.63 6.39 12.21
N GLN A 131 -9.44 6.14 11.68
CA GLN A 131 -9.26 5.86 10.26
C GLN A 131 -9.56 4.40 9.94
N THR A 132 -9.96 4.13 8.69
CA THR A 132 -10.21 2.76 8.20
C THR A 132 -8.94 2.15 7.63
N TYR A 133 -8.63 0.92 8.01
CA TYR A 133 -7.48 0.16 7.55
C TYR A 133 -7.90 -1.15 6.88
N TYR A 134 -7.37 -1.39 5.69
CA TYR A 134 -7.50 -2.65 4.98
C TYR A 134 -6.21 -3.46 5.12
N LEU A 135 -6.35 -4.70 5.57
CA LEU A 135 -5.22 -5.56 5.94
C LEU A 135 -4.85 -6.56 4.84
N GLY A 136 -5.66 -6.66 3.78
CA GLY A 136 -5.44 -7.57 2.66
C GLY A 136 -5.16 -6.85 1.35
N VAL A 137 -4.28 -7.43 0.52
CA VAL A 137 -3.93 -6.91 -0.81
C VAL A 137 -5.16 -6.79 -1.71
N PHE A 138 -6.06 -7.77 -1.68
CA PHE A 138 -7.30 -7.70 -2.47
C PHE A 138 -8.23 -6.58 -2.00
N ASP A 139 -8.28 -6.31 -0.70
CA ASP A 139 -9.11 -5.23 -0.15
C ASP A 139 -8.58 -3.86 -0.62
N ILE A 140 -7.25 -3.68 -0.72
CA ILE A 140 -6.64 -2.49 -1.35
C ILE A 140 -6.98 -2.40 -2.83
N ILE A 141 -6.81 -3.48 -3.59
CA ILE A 141 -7.15 -3.51 -5.02
C ILE A 141 -8.62 -3.13 -5.23
N GLU A 142 -9.53 -3.68 -4.44
CA GLU A 142 -10.96 -3.38 -4.51
C GLU A 142 -11.25 -1.91 -4.16
N LEU A 143 -10.68 -1.39 -3.06
CA LEU A 143 -10.83 0.01 -2.67
C LEU A 143 -10.43 0.96 -3.81
N LEU A 144 -9.27 0.72 -4.44
CA LEU A 144 -8.76 1.58 -5.50
C LEU A 144 -9.60 1.46 -6.78
N LYS A 145 -10.09 0.26 -7.13
CA LYS A 145 -11.05 0.08 -8.24
C LYS A 145 -12.38 0.80 -8.01
N LEU A 146 -12.87 0.81 -6.77
CA LEU A 146 -14.10 1.49 -6.41
C LEU A 146 -13.94 3.01 -6.48
N ASN A 147 -12.79 3.58 -6.16
CA ASN A 147 -12.67 5.04 -6.07
C ASN A 147 -11.98 5.68 -7.27
N TRP A 148 -11.17 4.92 -7.99
CA TRP A 148 -10.43 5.39 -9.16
C TRP A 148 -10.82 4.58 -10.39
N LYS A 149 -9.89 4.35 -11.32
CA LYS A 149 -10.18 3.57 -12.53
C LYS A 149 -10.26 2.09 -12.19
N GLU A 150 -11.30 1.43 -12.67
CA GLU A 150 -11.36 -0.02 -12.62
C GLU A 150 -10.26 -0.61 -13.51
N LEU A 151 -9.43 -1.48 -12.94
CA LEU A 151 -8.32 -2.13 -13.62
C LEU A 151 -8.56 -3.63 -13.74
N THR A 152 -8.67 -4.13 -14.97
CA THR A 152 -8.80 -5.57 -15.25
C THR A 152 -8.05 -5.94 -16.52
N TRP A 153 -7.93 -7.24 -16.78
CA TRP A 153 -7.47 -7.74 -18.08
C TRP A 153 -8.34 -7.27 -19.26
N LYS A 154 -9.61 -6.89 -19.01
CA LYS A 154 -10.52 -6.40 -20.05
C LYS A 154 -10.28 -4.95 -20.43
N GLN A 155 -9.82 -4.10 -19.49
CA GLN A 155 -9.37 -2.71 -19.69
C GLN A 155 -9.12 -2.03 -18.33
N PRO A 156 -8.29 -0.96 -18.30
CA PRO A 156 -7.25 -0.59 -19.28
C PRO A 156 -5.97 -1.42 -19.07
N THR A 157 -5.33 -1.86 -20.16
CA THR A 157 -4.03 -2.55 -20.11
C THR A 157 -2.87 -1.60 -20.41
N TYR A 158 -1.67 -1.91 -19.92
CA TYR A 158 -0.47 -1.09 -20.15
C TYR A 158 -0.23 -0.79 -21.64
N THR A 159 -0.34 -1.81 -22.50
CA THR A 159 -0.17 -1.66 -23.96
C THR A 159 -1.13 -0.65 -24.58
N GLN A 160 -2.34 -0.50 -24.03
CA GLN A 160 -3.36 0.44 -24.52
C GLN A 160 -3.06 1.89 -24.12
N VAL A 161 -2.40 2.11 -22.98
CA VAL A 161 -2.18 3.45 -22.43
C VAL A 161 -0.74 3.94 -22.52
N LYS A 162 0.23 3.07 -22.81
CA LYS A 162 1.66 3.41 -22.80
C LYS A 162 2.01 4.64 -23.63
N GLU A 163 1.42 4.81 -24.81
CA GLU A 163 1.70 5.97 -25.67
C GLU A 163 1.10 7.26 -25.09
N LYS A 164 -0.05 7.18 -24.42
CA LYS A 164 -0.61 8.34 -23.69
C LYS A 164 0.27 8.73 -22.51
N ILE A 165 0.79 7.75 -21.77
CA ILE A 165 1.69 8.00 -20.65
C ILE A 165 2.97 8.69 -21.14
N LYS A 166 3.55 8.21 -22.26
CA LYS A 166 4.69 8.87 -22.91
C LYS A 166 4.39 10.32 -23.35
N CYS A 167 3.14 10.60 -23.73
CA CYS A 167 2.67 11.97 -23.99
C CYS A 167 2.38 12.80 -22.72
N GLY A 168 2.65 12.27 -21.53
CA GLY A 168 2.48 12.96 -20.24
C GLY A 168 1.13 12.72 -19.56
N CYS A 169 0.22 11.93 -20.14
CA CYS A 169 -1.08 11.66 -19.52
C CYS A 169 -0.93 10.81 -18.25
N SER A 170 -1.69 11.18 -17.22
CA SER A 170 -1.92 10.33 -16.05
C SER A 170 -2.86 9.19 -16.44
N GLU A 171 -2.36 7.96 -16.41
CA GLU A 171 -3.14 6.76 -16.74
C GLU A 171 -2.83 5.65 -15.75
N ASP A 172 -3.89 5.00 -15.26
CA ASP A 172 -3.79 3.73 -14.56
C ASP A 172 -3.77 2.58 -15.56
N PHE A 173 -3.11 1.50 -15.19
CA PHE A 173 -3.08 0.31 -16.02
C PHE A 173 -2.96 -0.98 -15.25
N TYR A 174 -3.47 -2.03 -15.88
CA TYR A 174 -3.19 -3.40 -15.56
C TYR A 174 -2.16 -3.97 -16.55
N HIS A 175 -1.24 -4.80 -16.06
CA HIS A 175 -0.28 -5.51 -16.89
C HIS A 175 -0.22 -6.98 -16.46
N ASN A 176 -0.23 -7.88 -17.46
CA ASN A 176 -0.10 -9.30 -17.25
C ASN A 176 1.26 -9.77 -17.76
N MET A 177 1.91 -10.63 -16.99
CA MET A 177 3.18 -11.25 -17.35
C MET A 177 3.09 -12.76 -17.06
N THR A 178 3.85 -13.55 -17.80
CA THR A 178 3.80 -15.02 -17.78
C THR A 178 5.15 -15.66 -17.45
N SER A 179 6.23 -14.89 -17.49
CA SER A 179 7.60 -15.37 -17.27
C SER A 179 8.41 -14.37 -16.45
N LYS A 180 9.58 -14.82 -15.97
CA LYS A 180 10.52 -13.97 -15.24
C LYS A 180 11.18 -12.94 -16.15
N ASP A 181 11.47 -13.31 -17.39
CA ASP A 181 12.03 -12.40 -18.40
C ASP A 181 11.05 -11.26 -18.69
N GLU A 182 9.75 -11.57 -18.81
CA GLU A 182 8.72 -10.53 -18.94
C GLU A 182 8.63 -9.64 -17.70
N ASN A 183 8.82 -10.16 -16.48
CA ASN A 183 8.88 -9.31 -15.28
C ASN A 183 10.06 -8.33 -15.33
N GLN A 184 11.24 -8.78 -15.76
CA GLN A 184 12.43 -7.94 -15.85
C GLN A 184 12.30 -6.90 -16.96
N GLN A 185 11.83 -7.30 -18.14
CA GLN A 185 11.55 -6.37 -19.23
C GLN A 185 10.51 -5.32 -18.80
N PHE A 186 9.42 -5.74 -18.15
CA PHE A 186 8.40 -4.80 -17.70
C PHE A 186 8.91 -3.85 -16.62
N PHE A 187 9.84 -4.27 -15.76
CA PHE A 187 10.47 -3.36 -14.80
C PHE A 187 11.19 -2.21 -15.51
N GLU A 188 11.97 -2.49 -16.55
CA GLU A 188 12.64 -1.45 -17.36
C GLU A 188 11.63 -0.54 -18.07
N GLU A 189 10.55 -1.11 -18.61
CA GLU A 189 9.46 -0.34 -19.21
C GLU A 189 8.78 0.56 -18.18
N LEU A 190 8.56 0.09 -16.95
CA LEU A 190 7.96 0.84 -15.86
C LEU A 190 8.86 1.99 -15.39
N GLN A 191 10.18 1.83 -15.43
CA GLN A 191 11.13 2.94 -15.22
C GLN A 191 11.01 3.98 -16.34
N SER A 192 10.82 3.54 -17.59
CA SER A 192 10.77 4.45 -18.74
C SER A 192 9.57 5.40 -18.74
N ILE A 193 8.46 5.03 -18.07
CA ILE A 193 7.26 5.89 -18.06
C ILE A 193 7.36 7.09 -17.12
N GLN A 194 8.34 7.13 -16.22
CA GLN A 194 8.59 8.26 -15.30
C GLN A 194 7.32 8.68 -14.52
N ARG A 195 6.49 7.69 -14.15
CA ARG A 195 5.29 7.88 -13.32
C ARG A 195 5.54 7.33 -11.93
N LYS A 196 4.78 7.84 -10.96
CA LYS A 196 4.83 7.39 -9.57
C LYS A 196 3.44 7.01 -9.11
N GLY A 197 3.35 5.97 -8.29
CA GLY A 197 2.03 5.38 -8.05
C GLY A 197 1.97 4.34 -6.95
N ILE A 198 0.77 3.82 -6.74
CA ILE A 198 0.53 2.64 -5.93
C ILE A 198 0.57 1.43 -6.86
N VAL A 199 1.27 0.39 -6.43
CA VAL A 199 1.38 -0.88 -7.15
C VAL A 199 0.77 -2.00 -6.32
N ALA A 200 -0.03 -2.86 -6.96
CA ALA A 200 -0.42 -4.15 -6.42
C ALA A 200 0.03 -5.28 -7.35
N MET A 201 0.50 -6.38 -6.78
CA MET A 201 1.05 -7.53 -7.50
C MET A 201 0.41 -8.83 -7.01
N ILE A 202 0.07 -9.71 -7.96
CA ILE A 202 -0.34 -11.10 -7.71
C ILE A 202 0.56 -11.99 -8.55
N GLY A 203 1.10 -13.05 -7.97
CA GLY A 203 2.05 -13.92 -8.66
C GLY A 203 1.91 -15.40 -8.31
N THR A 204 2.94 -16.16 -8.70
CA THR A 204 3.07 -17.58 -8.37
C THR A 204 3.28 -17.79 -6.87
N SER A 205 3.08 -19.03 -6.40
CA SER A 205 3.40 -19.46 -5.04
C SER A 205 2.74 -18.59 -3.94
N GLY A 206 1.53 -18.11 -4.21
CA GLY A 206 0.77 -17.29 -3.27
C GLY A 206 1.22 -15.84 -3.14
N LEU A 207 2.15 -15.35 -3.99
CA LEU A 207 2.59 -13.96 -3.96
C LEU A 207 1.39 -13.01 -4.10
N ARG A 208 1.24 -12.16 -3.09
CA ARG A 208 0.33 -11.01 -3.07
C ARG A 208 1.07 -9.87 -2.37
N HIS A 209 1.22 -8.74 -3.05
CA HIS A 209 1.98 -7.63 -2.51
C HIS A 209 1.39 -6.28 -2.93
N THR A 210 1.53 -5.28 -2.07
CA THR A 210 1.19 -3.88 -2.38
C THR A 210 2.33 -2.99 -1.92
N THR A 211 2.64 -1.97 -2.70
CA THR A 211 3.77 -1.06 -2.45
C THR A 211 3.59 0.24 -3.21
N LEU A 212 4.57 1.13 -3.09
CA LEU A 212 4.67 2.34 -3.89
C LEU A 212 5.77 2.19 -4.95
N TRP A 213 5.54 2.77 -6.12
CA TRP A 213 6.52 2.91 -7.19
C TRP A 213 6.95 4.38 -7.28
N ASN A 214 8.24 4.65 -7.11
CA ASN A 214 8.77 6.01 -7.06
C ASN A 214 9.26 6.55 -8.42
N GLY A 215 9.03 5.81 -9.51
CA GLY A 215 9.51 6.14 -10.85
C GLY A 215 10.80 5.40 -11.25
N ASN A 216 11.51 4.81 -10.28
CA ASN A 216 12.74 4.06 -10.52
C ASN A 216 12.73 2.67 -9.89
N ASP A 217 12.19 2.53 -8.67
CA ASP A 217 12.09 1.27 -7.95
C ASP A 217 10.83 1.23 -7.06
N PHE A 218 10.57 0.07 -6.45
CA PHE A 218 9.62 -0.05 -5.36
C PHE A 218 10.19 0.59 -4.10
N VAL A 219 9.40 1.40 -3.40
CA VAL A 219 9.81 2.07 -2.15
C VAL A 219 10.19 1.07 -1.05
N ASP A 220 9.70 -0.18 -1.13
CA ASP A 220 10.09 -1.26 -0.23
C ASP A 220 11.59 -1.60 -0.26
N VAL A 221 12.26 -1.38 -1.40
CA VAL A 221 13.70 -1.69 -1.55
C VAL A 221 14.55 -0.86 -0.58
N ASP A 222 14.14 0.36 -0.28
CA ASP A 222 14.81 1.23 0.69
C ASP A 222 14.79 0.67 2.13
N PHE A 223 13.91 -0.31 2.40
CA PHE A 223 13.75 -0.98 3.69
C PHE A 223 14.29 -2.42 3.67
N GLY A 224 15.10 -2.78 2.66
CA GLY A 224 15.73 -4.09 2.55
C GLY A 224 14.80 -5.21 2.08
N TYR A 225 13.62 -4.88 1.56
CA TYR A 225 12.76 -5.85 0.89
C TYR A 225 13.19 -6.03 -0.58
N TYR A 226 12.80 -7.16 -1.18
CA TYR A 226 13.13 -7.47 -2.57
C TYR A 226 12.34 -6.65 -3.57
N ASN A 227 12.97 -6.36 -4.71
CA ASN A 227 12.22 -6.02 -5.90
C ASN A 227 11.55 -7.28 -6.49
N PHE A 228 10.23 -7.36 -6.40
CA PHE A 228 9.48 -8.55 -6.82
C PHE A 228 9.55 -8.83 -8.32
N LEU A 229 9.70 -7.81 -9.17
CA LEU A 229 9.83 -7.98 -10.62
C LEU A 229 11.22 -8.48 -11.01
N LYS A 230 12.28 -8.10 -10.28
CA LYS A 230 13.67 -8.37 -10.66
C LYS A 230 14.34 -9.48 -9.85
N GLU A 231 14.22 -9.46 -8.52
CA GLU A 231 15.14 -10.15 -7.61
C GLU A 231 14.59 -11.46 -7.01
N THR A 232 13.29 -11.71 -7.17
CA THR A 232 12.64 -12.91 -6.62
C THR A 232 12.43 -14.01 -7.66
N ASN A 233 12.28 -15.26 -7.20
CA ASN A 233 11.86 -16.38 -8.05
C ASN A 233 10.35 -16.40 -8.33
N TYR A 234 9.59 -15.45 -7.79
CA TYR A 234 8.18 -15.33 -8.13
C TYR A 234 8.03 -14.81 -9.56
N ILE A 235 7.03 -15.35 -10.25
CA ILE A 235 6.53 -14.76 -11.49
C ILE A 235 5.35 -13.90 -11.08
N VAL A 236 5.51 -12.58 -11.17
CA VAL A 236 4.37 -11.65 -11.02
C VAL A 236 3.50 -11.85 -12.23
N LYS A 237 2.27 -12.29 -12.03
CA LYS A 237 1.30 -12.55 -13.10
C LYS A 237 0.45 -11.34 -13.40
N ASP A 238 0.03 -10.64 -12.36
CA ASP A 238 -0.83 -9.47 -12.45
C ASP A 238 -0.16 -8.31 -11.73
N LEU A 239 -0.02 -7.19 -12.44
CA LEU A 239 0.40 -5.93 -11.86
C LEU A 239 -0.68 -4.87 -12.11
N TYR A 240 -1.06 -4.19 -11.05
CA TYR A 240 -1.98 -3.05 -11.09
C TYR A 240 -1.20 -1.80 -10.71
N PHE A 241 -1.30 -0.76 -11.51
CA PHE A 241 -0.67 0.52 -11.27
C PHE A 241 -1.72 1.63 -11.25
N TRP A 242 -1.77 2.37 -10.15
CA TRP A 242 -2.55 3.59 -10.03
C TRP A 242 -1.61 4.78 -9.89
N ASP A 243 -1.68 5.66 -10.88
CA ASP A 243 -0.87 6.87 -10.94
C ASP A 243 -1.25 7.86 -9.83
N LEU A 244 -0.27 8.50 -9.20
CA LEU A 244 -0.49 9.54 -8.20
C LEU A 244 -0.02 10.89 -8.74
N ILE A 245 -0.70 11.97 -8.32
CA ILE A 245 -0.38 13.31 -8.81
C ILE A 245 1.01 13.75 -8.31
N GLU A 246 1.72 14.49 -9.15
CA GLU A 246 2.93 15.18 -8.72
C GLU A 246 2.51 16.50 -8.04
N GLY A 247 2.88 16.69 -6.77
CA GLY A 247 2.52 17.88 -5.99
C GLY A 247 2.85 17.73 -4.50
N GLU A 248 2.83 18.85 -3.77
CA GLU A 248 2.96 18.90 -2.30
C GLU A 248 1.61 19.13 -1.64
#